data_AF-A0A968V5T6-F1
#
_entry.id   AF-A0A968V5T6-F1
#
_cell.length_a   1.000
_cell.length_b   1.000
_cell.length_c   1.000
_cell.angle_alpha   90.00
_cell.angle_beta   90.00
_cell.angle_gamma   90.00
#
_symmetry.space_group_name_H-M   'P 1'
#
loop_
_entity.id
_entity.type
_entity.pdbx_description
1 polymer ?
#
loop_
_entity_poly.entity_id
_entity_poly.type
_entity_poly.pdbx_seq_one_letter_code
_entity_poly.pdbx_strand_id
1 'polypeptide(L)'
;MKGILLLFSTILLWLPSKMIAQNEKLESIARQYVATQAPQWNLTAEDVRNMTVSDLYRTAHNGVTHVYFIQTHQGIALHNAIMNVSILPNQRVLFANSRFLPDLAAAVNTTLPILNPEAAIEKAAVHLKLQPDKTIEMLERVGNTEFYFSRSWAG
;
A
#
# COMPACT_ATOMS: atom_id res chain seq x y z
N MET A 1 -12.81 49.40 -34.78
CA MET A 1 -12.06 49.12 -33.53
C MET A 1 -13.03 48.57 -32.50
N LYS A 2 -12.58 47.56 -31.73
CA LYS A 2 -13.28 46.84 -30.63
C LYS A 2 -14.15 45.67 -31.11
N GLY A 3 -13.68 44.45 -30.84
CA GLY A 3 -14.50 43.24 -31.00
C GLY A 3 -13.74 41.92 -31.00
N ILE A 4 -12.45 41.90 -31.33
CA ILE A 4 -11.61 40.69 -31.26
C ILE A 4 -10.78 40.78 -29.99
N LEU A 5 -11.32 40.32 -28.85
CA LEU A 5 -10.50 40.07 -27.66
C LEU A 5 -11.20 39.20 -26.59
N LEU A 6 -11.96 38.17 -26.99
CA LEU A 6 -12.56 37.22 -26.03
C LEU A 6 -12.60 35.79 -26.58
N LEU A 7 -11.46 35.26 -27.06
CA LEU A 7 -11.37 33.88 -27.56
C LEU A 7 -10.05 33.16 -27.18
N PHE A 8 -9.35 33.63 -26.15
CA PHE A 8 -8.06 33.05 -25.73
C PHE A 8 -7.97 32.64 -24.25
N SER A 9 -9.08 32.66 -23.50
CA SER A 9 -9.06 32.43 -22.04
C SER A 9 -9.46 31.02 -21.58
N THR A 10 -9.83 30.10 -22.48
CA THR A 10 -10.36 28.77 -22.12
C THR A 10 -9.42 27.58 -22.39
N ILE A 11 -8.15 27.81 -22.76
CA ILE A 11 -7.19 26.74 -23.09
C ILE A 11 -6.17 26.45 -21.95
N LEU A 12 -6.29 27.09 -20.79
CA LEU A 12 -5.29 26.97 -19.71
C LEU A 12 -5.79 26.19 -18.47
N LEU A 13 -6.50 25.08 -18.67
CA LEU A 13 -6.95 24.18 -17.58
C LEU A 13 -6.82 22.70 -17.94
N TRP A 14 -5.88 22.34 -18.82
CA TRP A 14 -5.53 20.95 -19.10
C TRP A 14 -4.04 20.71 -18.89
N LEU A 15 -3.74 19.60 -18.18
CA LEU A 15 -2.43 19.01 -17.86
C LEU A 15 -1.91 19.41 -16.47
N PRO A 16 -2.01 18.48 -15.49
CA PRO A 16 -1.07 17.35 -15.50
C PRO A 16 -1.73 15.99 -15.16
N SER A 17 -2.43 15.38 -16.11
CA SER A 17 -2.97 14.00 -15.96
C SER A 17 -1.95 12.90 -16.29
N LYS A 18 -0.74 13.25 -16.74
CA LYS A 18 0.25 12.26 -17.23
C LYS A 18 0.87 11.39 -16.12
N MET A 19 0.98 11.92 -14.90
CA MET A 19 1.63 11.19 -13.79
C MET A 19 0.73 10.09 -13.21
N ILE A 20 -0.57 10.36 -13.06
CA ILE A 20 -1.54 9.38 -12.54
C ILE A 20 -1.72 8.23 -13.53
N ALA A 21 -1.88 8.54 -14.82
CA ALA A 21 -2.05 7.52 -15.86
C ALA A 21 -0.84 6.57 -16.01
N GLN A 22 0.38 7.05 -15.73
CA GLN A 22 1.57 6.22 -15.78
C GLN A 22 1.62 5.22 -14.62
N ASN A 23 1.25 5.64 -13.41
CA ASN A 23 1.23 4.78 -12.23
C ASN A 23 0.18 3.68 -12.36
N GLU A 24 -1.05 4.03 -12.78
CA GLU A 24 -2.13 3.06 -13.02
C GLU A 24 -1.72 1.98 -14.04
N LYS A 25 -1.06 2.39 -15.13
CA LYS A 25 -0.57 1.46 -16.14
C LYS A 25 0.51 0.52 -15.60
N LEU A 26 1.47 1.06 -14.84
CA LEU A 26 2.56 0.26 -14.27
C LEU A 26 2.06 -0.70 -13.18
N GLU A 27 1.11 -0.26 -12.37
CA GLU A 27 0.40 -1.12 -11.42
C GLU A 27 -0.33 -2.24 -12.17
N SER A 28 -1.07 -1.93 -13.24
CA SER A 28 -1.76 -2.94 -14.05
C SER A 28 -0.80 -3.99 -14.62
N ILE A 29 0.34 -3.56 -15.16
CA ILE A 29 1.41 -4.45 -15.63
C ILE A 29 1.91 -5.36 -14.50
N ALA A 30 2.16 -4.79 -13.32
CA ALA A 30 2.61 -5.55 -12.15
C ALA A 30 1.56 -6.57 -11.71
N ARG A 31 0.28 -6.18 -11.57
CA ARG A 31 -0.82 -7.07 -11.20
C ARG A 31 -0.97 -8.23 -12.19
N GLN A 32 -0.93 -7.94 -13.49
CA GLN A 32 -1.02 -8.97 -14.53
C GLN A 32 0.15 -9.95 -14.47
N TYR A 33 1.36 -9.43 -14.25
CA TYR A 33 2.55 -10.27 -14.10
C TYR A 33 2.42 -11.19 -12.88
N VAL A 34 2.01 -10.66 -11.73
CA VAL A 34 1.78 -11.45 -10.51
C VAL A 34 0.73 -12.53 -10.74
N ALA A 35 -0.41 -12.19 -11.35
CA ALA A 35 -1.47 -13.17 -11.65
C ALA A 35 -0.97 -14.31 -12.56
N THR A 36 -0.14 -13.99 -13.55
CA THR A 36 0.41 -14.97 -14.50
C THR A 36 1.48 -15.84 -13.84
N GLN A 37 2.25 -15.28 -12.90
CA GLN A 37 3.36 -15.97 -12.24
C GLN A 37 2.97 -16.59 -10.88
N ALA A 38 1.74 -16.36 -10.40
CA ALA A 38 1.24 -16.86 -9.12
C ALA A 38 1.58 -18.33 -8.80
N PRO A 39 1.51 -19.29 -9.76
CA PRO A 39 1.89 -20.67 -9.51
C PRO A 39 3.32 -20.86 -9.02
N GLN A 40 4.28 -20.00 -9.40
CA GLN A 40 5.68 -20.11 -8.96
C GLN A 40 5.87 -19.87 -7.45
N TRP A 41 4.90 -19.20 -6.83
CA TRP A 41 4.88 -18.90 -5.40
C TRP A 41 3.79 -19.69 -4.66
N ASN A 42 3.15 -20.67 -5.33
CA ASN A 42 2.01 -21.43 -4.81
C ASN A 42 0.82 -20.54 -4.39
N LEU A 43 0.68 -19.34 -4.94
CA LEU A 43 -0.39 -18.43 -4.57
C LEU A 43 -1.70 -18.83 -5.23
N THR A 44 -2.79 -18.73 -4.45
CA THR A 44 -4.14 -18.91 -4.96
C THR A 44 -4.60 -17.68 -5.74
N ALA A 45 -5.68 -17.81 -6.52
CA ALA A 45 -6.32 -16.65 -7.16
C ALA A 45 -6.82 -15.62 -6.12
N GLU A 46 -7.19 -16.09 -4.93
CA GLU A 46 -7.61 -15.22 -3.84
C GLU A 46 -6.46 -14.41 -3.25
N ASP A 47 -5.29 -15.02 -3.06
CA ASP A 47 -4.08 -14.32 -2.58
C ASP A 47 -3.68 -13.18 -3.53
N VAL A 48 -3.78 -13.41 -4.84
CA VAL A 48 -3.48 -12.39 -5.86
C VAL A 48 -4.53 -11.29 -5.91
N ARG A 49 -5.81 -11.64 -5.75
CA ARG A 49 -6.91 -10.67 -5.75
C ARG A 49 -6.84 -9.77 -4.52
N ASN A 50 -6.45 -10.30 -3.38
CA ASN A 50 -6.37 -9.59 -2.11
C ASN A 50 -4.98 -8.98 -1.87
N MET A 51 -4.43 -8.28 -2.86
CA MET A 51 -3.18 -7.53 -2.70
C MET A 51 -3.39 -6.05 -3.01
N THR A 52 -2.82 -5.20 -2.16
CA THR A 52 -2.94 -3.73 -2.27
C THR A 52 -1.56 -3.14 -2.55
N VAL A 53 -1.48 -2.11 -3.39
CA VAL A 53 -0.21 -1.39 -3.59
C VAL A 53 0.13 -0.62 -2.32
N SER A 54 1.29 -0.91 -1.72
CA SER A 54 1.82 -0.12 -0.62
C SER A 54 2.61 1.08 -1.14
N ASP A 55 3.43 0.85 -2.18
CA ASP A 55 4.32 1.85 -2.73
C ASP A 55 4.51 1.65 -4.24
N LEU A 56 4.60 2.77 -4.95
CA LEU A 56 4.96 2.79 -6.37
C LEU A 56 5.86 3.99 -6.63
N TYR A 57 7.11 3.73 -7.00
CA TYR A 57 8.05 4.81 -7.30
C TYR A 57 9.06 4.42 -8.36
N ARG A 58 9.59 5.45 -9.04
CA ARG A 58 10.63 5.30 -10.06
C ARG A 58 11.98 5.71 -9.51
N THR A 59 12.95 4.83 -9.66
CA THR A 59 14.36 5.08 -9.33
C THR A 59 14.99 5.96 -10.41
N ALA A 60 15.46 7.16 -10.04
CA ALA A 60 15.87 8.18 -11.00
C ALA A 60 17.09 7.79 -11.86
N HIS A 61 18.10 7.14 -11.28
CA HIS A 61 19.38 6.87 -11.94
C HIS A 61 19.32 5.80 -13.04
N ASN A 62 18.36 4.88 -12.97
CA ASN A 62 18.21 3.78 -13.94
C ASN A 62 16.81 3.72 -14.60
N GLY A 63 15.88 4.55 -14.11
CA GLY A 63 14.52 4.63 -14.61
C GLY A 63 13.62 3.44 -14.26
N VAL A 64 14.08 2.48 -13.47
CA VAL A 64 13.29 1.31 -13.02
C VAL A 64 12.18 1.78 -12.10
N THR A 65 10.97 1.26 -12.30
CA THR A 65 9.84 1.47 -11.39
C THR A 65 9.68 0.26 -10.48
N HIS A 66 9.58 0.49 -9.18
CA HIS A 66 9.27 -0.53 -8.20
C HIS A 66 7.80 -0.40 -7.81
N VAL A 67 7.06 -1.50 -7.88
CA VAL A 67 5.72 -1.65 -7.35
C VAL A 67 5.79 -2.62 -6.17
N TYR A 68 5.36 -2.17 -5.00
CA TYR A 68 5.26 -3.00 -3.81
C TYR A 68 3.79 -3.29 -3.53
N PHE A 69 3.47 -4.56 -3.33
CA PHE A 69 2.19 -5.00 -2.86
C PHE A 69 2.30 -5.53 -1.44
N ILE A 70 1.27 -5.28 -0.63
CA ILE A 70 1.04 -5.97 0.63
C ILE A 70 -0.15 -6.92 0.48
N GLN A 71 0.01 -8.15 0.96
CA GLN A 71 -1.07 -9.13 1.01
C GLN A 71 -2.09 -8.70 2.07
N THR A 72 -3.37 -8.83 1.76
CA THR A 72 -4.46 -8.51 2.67
C THR A 72 -5.43 -9.69 2.79
N HIS A 73 -6.18 -9.71 3.88
CA HIS A 73 -7.31 -10.61 4.06
C HIS A 73 -8.44 -9.83 4.72
N GLN A 74 -9.61 -9.75 4.07
CA GLN A 74 -10.76 -8.96 4.55
C GLN A 74 -10.41 -7.50 4.88
N GLY A 75 -9.50 -6.90 4.10
CA GLY A 75 -9.04 -5.51 4.31
C GLY A 75 -7.99 -5.34 5.41
N ILE A 76 -7.57 -6.41 6.08
CA ILE A 76 -6.49 -6.41 7.07
C ILE A 76 -5.18 -6.75 6.36
N ALA A 77 -4.19 -5.87 6.43
CA ALA A 77 -2.88 -6.11 5.87
C ALA A 77 -2.12 -7.17 6.70
N LEU A 78 -1.53 -8.15 6.02
CA LEU A 78 -0.66 -9.13 6.66
C LEU A 78 0.75 -8.54 6.80
N HIS A 79 1.16 -8.30 8.04
CA HIS A 79 2.47 -7.75 8.36
C HIS A 79 3.60 -8.60 7.73
N ASN A 80 4.58 -7.94 7.11
CA ASN A 80 5.71 -8.54 6.38
C ASN A 80 5.39 -9.36 5.11
N ALA A 81 4.11 -9.56 4.75
CA ALA A 81 3.72 -10.23 3.51
C ALA A 81 3.78 -9.25 2.33
N ILE A 82 4.99 -8.92 1.91
CA ILE A 82 5.29 -7.93 0.88
C ILE A 82 5.75 -8.64 -0.39
N MET A 83 5.30 -8.15 -1.54
CA MET A 83 5.77 -8.55 -2.86
C MET A 83 6.33 -7.33 -3.59
N ASN A 84 7.49 -7.49 -4.22
CA ASN A 84 8.07 -6.46 -5.10
C ASN A 84 7.98 -6.91 -6.55
N VAL A 85 7.61 -5.97 -7.43
CA VAL A 85 7.74 -6.09 -8.88
C VAL A 85 8.53 -4.90 -9.41
N SER A 86 9.64 -5.17 -10.08
CA SER A 86 10.51 -4.16 -10.69
C SER A 86 10.30 -4.13 -12.21
N ILE A 87 10.00 -2.95 -12.76
CA ILE A 87 9.62 -2.74 -14.17
C ILE A 87 10.63 -1.81 -14.84
N LEU A 88 11.19 -2.24 -15.98
CA LEU A 88 12.10 -1.45 -16.81
C LEU A 88 11.38 -0.26 -17.49
N PRO A 89 12.11 0.78 -17.93
CA PRO A 89 11.52 1.90 -18.69
C PRO A 89 10.76 1.47 -19.95
N ASN A 90 11.13 0.33 -20.55
CA ASN A 90 10.43 -0.26 -21.70
C ASN A 90 9.17 -1.07 -21.31
N GLN A 91 8.70 -0.93 -20.07
CA GLN A 91 7.49 -1.58 -19.51
C GLN A 91 7.57 -3.11 -19.40
N ARG A 92 8.76 -3.70 -19.53
CA ARG A 92 8.97 -5.12 -19.23
C ARG A 92 9.28 -5.30 -17.74
N VAL A 93 8.72 -6.35 -17.14
CA VAL A 93 9.10 -6.76 -15.79
C VAL A 93 10.54 -7.29 -15.81
N LEU A 94 11.39 -6.68 -14.99
CA LEU A 94 12.78 -7.07 -14.78
C LEU A 94 12.88 -8.26 -13.82
N PHE A 95 12.16 -8.15 -12.70
CA PHE A 95 12.27 -9.06 -11.58
C PHE A 95 11.03 -8.93 -10.69
N ALA A 96 10.64 -10.03 -10.04
CA ALA A 96 9.67 -10.01 -8.96
C ALA A 96 10.06 -10.98 -7.86
N ASN A 97 9.76 -10.63 -6.62
CA ASN A 97 9.93 -11.50 -5.45
C ASN A 97 8.75 -11.37 -4.51
N SER A 98 8.38 -12.48 -3.86
CA SER A 98 7.21 -12.55 -3.00
C SER A 98 7.57 -13.06 -1.61
N ARG A 99 6.97 -12.45 -0.59
CA ARG A 99 6.84 -12.99 0.78
C ARG A 99 5.39 -13.24 1.16
N PHE A 100 4.49 -13.32 0.18
CA PHE A 100 3.09 -13.64 0.44
C PHE A 100 2.97 -15.05 1.01
N LEU A 101 2.04 -15.23 1.94
CA LEU A 101 1.68 -16.53 2.45
C LEU A 101 0.71 -17.20 1.47
N PRO A 102 1.03 -18.40 0.95
CA PRO A 102 0.10 -19.18 0.14
C PRO A 102 -1.16 -19.55 0.92
N ASP A 103 -2.32 -19.46 0.27
CA ASP A 103 -3.62 -19.87 0.81
C ASP A 103 -3.92 -19.19 2.16
N LEU A 104 -3.73 -17.86 2.21
CA LEU A 104 -3.90 -17.09 3.43
C LEU A 104 -5.31 -17.25 4.01
N ALA A 105 -6.32 -17.36 3.16
CA ALA A 105 -7.71 -17.53 3.60
C ALA A 105 -7.90 -18.81 4.43
N ALA A 106 -7.19 -19.90 4.12
CA ALA A 106 -7.22 -21.12 4.92
C ALA A 106 -6.40 -21.03 6.22
N ALA A 107 -5.38 -20.17 6.27
CA ALA A 107 -4.53 -19.99 7.44
C ALA A 107 -5.11 -19.05 8.51
N VAL A 108 -6.06 -18.19 8.14
CA VAL A 108 -6.68 -17.21 9.05
C VAL A 108 -7.78 -17.86 9.89
N ASN A 109 -7.61 -17.83 11.22
CA ASN A 109 -8.60 -18.39 12.16
C ASN A 109 -9.67 -17.38 12.60
N THR A 110 -9.35 -16.09 12.62
CA THR A 110 -10.26 -15.01 13.01
C THR A 110 -9.75 -13.67 12.51
N THR A 111 -10.67 -12.75 12.23
CA THR A 111 -10.41 -11.33 11.98
C THR A 111 -10.90 -10.43 13.11
N LEU A 112 -11.47 -11.02 14.17
CA LEU A 112 -11.93 -10.30 15.35
C LEU A 112 -10.77 -10.06 16.32
N PRO A 113 -10.47 -8.79 16.66
CA PRO A 113 -9.41 -8.48 17.60
C PRO A 113 -9.79 -8.91 19.02
N ILE A 114 -8.88 -9.60 19.71
CA ILE A 114 -9.05 -10.02 21.11
C ILE A 114 -8.79 -8.84 22.07
N LEU A 115 -7.96 -7.89 21.66
CA LEU A 115 -7.62 -6.68 22.41
C LEU A 115 -8.14 -5.47 21.65
N ASN A 116 -8.68 -4.50 22.38
CA ASN A 116 -8.90 -3.18 21.79
C ASN A 116 -7.53 -2.49 21.53
N PRO A 117 -7.50 -1.45 20.68
CA PRO A 117 -6.25 -0.79 20.31
C PRO A 117 -5.46 -0.24 21.51
N GLU A 118 -6.12 0.34 22.51
CA GLU A 118 -5.50 0.87 23.73
C GLU A 118 -4.76 -0.24 24.51
N ALA A 119 -5.46 -1.34 24.80
CA ALA A 119 -4.88 -2.47 25.52
C ALA A 119 -3.75 -3.14 24.73
N ALA A 120 -3.78 -3.11 23.39
CA ALA A 120 -2.70 -3.62 22.56
C ALA A 120 -1.42 -2.78 22.75
N ILE A 121 -1.53 -1.45 22.78
CA ILE A 121 -0.39 -0.55 23.01
C ILE A 121 0.15 -0.73 24.44
N GLU A 122 -0.72 -0.76 25.44
CA GLU A 122 -0.32 -0.99 26.84
C GLU A 122 0.42 -2.31 27.02
N LYS A 123 -0.09 -3.40 26.44
CA LYS A 123 0.61 -4.70 26.51
C LYS A 123 1.95 -4.68 25.80
N ALA A 124 2.06 -3.99 24.66
CA ALA A 124 3.34 -3.83 23.96
C ALA A 124 4.33 -3.03 24.82
N ALA A 125 3.90 -1.93 25.44
CA ALA A 125 4.73 -1.13 26.33
C ALA A 125 5.23 -1.95 27.54
N VAL A 126 4.36 -2.71 28.19
CA VAL A 126 4.73 -3.62 29.29
C VAL A 126 5.74 -4.67 28.82
N HIS A 127 5.48 -5.32 27.68
CA HIS A 127 6.38 -6.33 27.12
C HIS A 127 7.78 -5.77 26.81
N LEU A 128 7.84 -4.55 26.28
CA LEU A 128 9.06 -3.86 25.92
C LEU A 128 9.69 -3.10 27.11
N LYS A 129 9.09 -3.16 28.30
CA LYS A 129 9.50 -2.41 29.51
C LYS A 129 9.58 -0.89 29.30
N LEU A 130 8.67 -0.36 28.48
CA LEU A 130 8.52 1.06 28.24
C LEU A 130 7.52 1.66 29.24
N GLN A 131 7.85 2.82 29.78
CA GLN A 131 6.92 3.62 30.60
C GLN A 131 6.57 4.89 29.83
N PRO A 132 5.29 5.13 29.52
CA PRO A 132 4.89 6.36 28.86
C PRO A 132 4.97 7.55 29.84
N ASP A 133 5.46 8.69 29.37
CA ASP A 133 5.55 9.93 30.15
C ASP A 133 4.19 10.64 30.29
N LYS A 134 3.26 10.30 29.40
CA LYS A 134 1.92 10.88 29.29
C LYS A 134 0.90 9.78 29.06
N THR A 135 -0.37 10.06 29.36
CA THR A 135 -1.47 9.17 29.03
C THR A 135 -1.60 8.99 27.52
N ILE A 136 -1.76 7.74 27.09
CA ILE A 136 -2.04 7.37 25.71
C ILE A 136 -3.52 7.62 25.44
N GLU A 137 -3.82 8.49 24.48
CA GLU A 137 -5.19 8.87 24.13
C GLU A 137 -5.42 8.62 22.65
N MET A 138 -6.57 8.02 22.29
CA MET A 138 -6.97 7.89 20.89
C MET A 138 -7.35 9.27 20.36
N LEU A 139 -6.63 9.72 19.34
CA LEU A 139 -6.88 10.99 18.67
C LEU A 139 -7.89 10.84 17.54
N GLU A 140 -7.75 9.76 16.76
CA GLU A 140 -8.58 9.53 15.58
C GLU A 140 -8.75 8.03 15.31
N ARG A 141 -9.94 7.68 14.83
CA ARG A 141 -10.24 6.37 14.23
C ARG A 141 -10.57 6.58 12.76
N VAL A 142 -9.62 6.27 11.89
CA VAL A 142 -9.79 6.40 10.43
C VAL A 142 -10.66 5.27 9.88
N GLY A 143 -10.57 4.08 10.47
CA GLY A 143 -11.36 2.93 10.03
C GLY A 143 -11.53 1.86 11.10
N ASN A 144 -11.78 0.63 10.66
CA ASN A 144 -11.88 -0.52 11.56
C ASN A 144 -10.50 -1.10 11.92
N THR A 145 -9.46 -0.76 11.15
CA THR A 145 -8.12 -1.33 11.25
C THR A 145 -7.03 -0.27 11.42
N GLU A 146 -7.40 1.02 11.45
CA GLU A 146 -6.45 2.14 11.51
C GLU A 146 -6.90 3.16 12.56
N PHE A 147 -5.98 3.46 13.47
CA PHE A 147 -6.18 4.30 14.65
C PHE A 147 -4.94 5.15 14.90
N TYR A 148 -5.13 6.41 15.28
CA TYR A 148 -4.06 7.34 15.64
C TYR A 148 -4.14 7.66 17.12
N PHE A 149 -2.98 7.62 17.79
CA PHE A 149 -2.83 7.82 19.23
C PHE A 149 -1.88 8.98 19.53
N SER A 150 -2.06 9.58 20.70
CA SER A 150 -1.19 10.63 21.21
C SER A 150 0.25 10.14 21.38
N ARG A 151 1.22 11.00 21.06
CA ARG A 151 2.63 10.72 21.34
C ARG A 151 2.85 10.75 22.85
N SER A 152 3.20 9.60 23.41
CA SER A 152 3.28 9.40 24.86
C SER A 152 4.71 9.21 25.40
N TRP A 153 5.72 9.26 24.54
CA TRP A 153 7.14 9.22 24.90
C TRP A 153 7.87 10.46 24.38
N ALA A 154 8.62 11.14 25.25
CA ALA A 154 9.65 12.08 24.82
C ALA A 154 10.77 11.30 24.10
N GLY A 155 11.18 11.78 22.93
CA GLY A 155 12.40 11.31 22.26
C GLY A 155 13.49 12.36 22.43
#